data_AF-A0ABD5R116-F1
#
_entry.id   AF-A0ABD5R116-F1
#
_cell.length_a   1.000
_cell.length_b   1.000
_cell.length_c   1.000
_cell.angle_alpha   90.00
_cell.angle_beta   90.00
_cell.angle_gamma   90.00
#
_symmetry.space_group_name_H-M   'P 1'
#
loop_
_entity.id
_entity.type
_entity.pdbx_description
1 polymer ?
#
loop_
_entity_poly.entity_id
_entity_poly.type
_entity_poly.pdbx_seq_one_letter_code
_entity_poly.pdbx_strand_id
1 'polypeptide(L)'
;MVPHIHPDVEEVRANPTSGEHMTLVLVVDEEKSLEIVNRISETTGVELTRELDEGVLILNSLEEQVETVVALPGVRSVSPDGEAEILQ
;
A
#
# COMPACT_ATOMS: atom_id res chain seq x y z
N MET A 1 17.73 -43.37 -14.38
CA MET A 1 17.56 -42.09 -15.08
C MET A 1 16.52 -41.32 -14.29
N VAL A 2 16.96 -40.29 -13.55
CA VAL A 2 16.12 -39.56 -12.59
C VAL A 2 15.78 -38.22 -13.25
N PRO A 3 14.50 -37.86 -13.43
CA PRO A 3 14.18 -36.55 -13.97
C PRO A 3 14.48 -35.49 -12.91
N HIS A 4 15.35 -34.55 -13.27
CA HIS A 4 15.56 -33.32 -12.50
C HIS A 4 14.29 -32.47 -12.61
N ILE A 5 13.49 -32.43 -11.55
CA ILE A 5 12.42 -31.44 -11.42
C ILE A 5 13.09 -30.13 -11.01
N HIS A 6 13.12 -29.18 -11.94
CA HIS A 6 13.46 -27.79 -11.63
C HIS A 6 12.38 -27.24 -10.67
N PRO A 7 12.73 -26.41 -9.68
CA PRO A 7 11.72 -25.69 -8.91
C PRO A 7 10.98 -24.74 -9.85
N ASP A 8 9.67 -24.95 -10.00
CA ASP A 8 8.74 -24.00 -10.63
C ASP A 8 8.84 -22.67 -9.87
N VAL A 9 9.63 -21.76 -10.41
CA VAL A 9 9.48 -20.33 -10.14
C VAL A 9 8.56 -19.84 -11.22
N GLU A 10 7.34 -19.47 -10.86
CA GLU A 10 6.50 -18.42 -11.48
C GLU A 10 5.02 -18.70 -11.15
N GLU A 11 4.55 -18.16 -10.03
CA GLU A 11 3.15 -17.72 -9.98
C GLU A 11 3.17 -16.22 -9.70
N VAL A 12 3.49 -15.46 -10.74
CA VAL A 12 3.20 -14.03 -10.81
C VAL A 12 1.68 -13.92 -10.70
N ARG A 13 1.17 -13.51 -9.54
CA ARG A 13 -0.26 -13.19 -9.34
C ARG A 13 -0.61 -11.97 -10.19
N ALA A 14 -0.93 -12.20 -11.46
CA ALA A 14 -1.56 -11.24 -12.34
C ALA A 14 -3.06 -11.59 -12.44
N ASN A 15 -3.85 -11.20 -11.44
CA ASN A 15 -5.30 -11.17 -11.54
C ASN A 15 -5.76 -9.71 -11.45
N PRO A 16 -5.99 -8.99 -12.57
CA PRO A 16 -6.72 -7.73 -12.56
C PRO A 16 -8.22 -8.09 -12.58
N THR A 17 -8.78 -8.37 -11.41
CA THR A 17 -10.21 -8.56 -11.18
C THR A 17 -10.63 -7.43 -10.26
N SER A 18 -11.73 -6.70 -10.55
CA SER A 18 -12.25 -5.60 -9.72
C SER A 18 -11.95 -5.82 -8.24
N GLY A 19 -11.13 -4.93 -7.67
CA GLY A 19 -10.27 -5.27 -6.54
C GLY A 19 -8.78 -5.07 -6.87
N GLU A 20 -8.46 -4.09 -7.74
CA GLU A 20 -7.07 -3.80 -8.09
C GLU A 20 -6.42 -3.11 -6.89
N HIS A 21 -5.50 -3.82 -6.26
CA HIS A 21 -4.72 -3.35 -5.12
C HIS A 21 -3.64 -2.39 -5.66
N MET A 22 -3.72 -1.13 -5.27
CA MET A 22 -2.74 -0.10 -5.61
C MET A 22 -1.88 0.22 -4.40
N THR A 23 -0.59 0.40 -4.66
CA THR A 23 0.34 0.88 -3.64
C THR A 23 0.21 2.40 -3.52
N LEU A 24 -0.06 2.85 -2.31
CA LEU A 24 -0.16 4.25 -1.94
C LEU A 24 0.95 4.59 -0.95
N VAL A 25 1.58 5.73 -1.17
CA VAL A 25 2.46 6.39 -0.23
C VAL A 25 1.66 7.47 0.49
N LEU A 26 1.50 7.31 1.78
CA LEU A 26 0.91 8.28 2.67
C LEU A 26 1.99 9.05 3.39
N VAL A 27 1.88 10.37 3.41
CA VAL A 27 2.62 11.23 4.31
C VAL A 27 1.67 11.66 5.42
N VAL A 28 2.01 11.32 6.64
CA VAL A 28 1.20 11.59 7.84
C VAL A 28 1.99 12.39 8.86
N ASP A 29 1.28 13.06 9.76
CA ASP A 29 1.91 13.74 10.89
C ASP A 29 2.50 12.69 11.86
N GLU A 30 3.77 12.83 12.23
CA GLU A 30 4.49 11.84 13.06
C GLU A 30 3.79 11.58 14.39
N GLU A 31 3.21 12.62 15.00
CA GLU A 31 2.43 12.52 16.24
C GLU A 31 1.16 11.66 16.11
N LYS A 32 0.63 11.50 14.89
CA LYS A 32 -0.58 10.73 14.59
C LYS A 32 -0.33 9.47 13.77
N SER A 33 0.91 9.23 13.36
CA SER A 33 1.32 8.07 12.57
C SER A 33 0.82 6.75 13.16
N LEU A 34 1.00 6.57 14.47
CA LEU A 34 0.62 5.37 15.20
C LEU A 34 -0.91 5.18 15.28
N GLU A 35 -1.68 6.27 15.38
CA GLU A 35 -3.14 6.22 15.33
C GLU A 35 -3.64 5.87 13.92
N ILE A 36 -3.00 6.45 12.90
CA ILE A 36 -3.33 6.21 11.49
C ILE A 36 -3.00 4.77 11.09
N VAL A 37 -1.85 4.23 11.51
CA VAL A 37 -1.48 2.82 11.28
C VAL A 37 -2.50 1.86 11.92
N ASN A 38 -2.95 2.15 13.15
CA ASN A 38 -4.00 1.35 13.78
C ASN A 38 -5.31 1.42 12.98
N ARG A 39 -5.73 2.61 12.56
CA ARG A 39 -6.93 2.80 11.71
C ARG A 39 -6.84 2.07 10.38
N ILE A 40 -5.68 2.14 9.72
CA ILE A 40 -5.41 1.43 8.47
C ILE A 40 -5.56 -0.09 8.70
N SER A 41 -5.00 -0.61 9.78
CA SER A 41 -5.07 -2.04 10.12
C SER A 41 -6.50 -2.50 10.44
N GLU A 42 -7.36 -1.60 10.93
CA GLU A 42 -8.79 -1.85 11.15
C GLU A 42 -9.63 -1.71 9.87
N THR A 43 -9.07 -1.12 8.80
CA THR A 43 -9.79 -0.87 7.54
C THR A 43 -9.67 -2.08 6.61
N THR A 44 -10.80 -2.71 6.30
CA THR A 44 -10.83 -3.86 5.39
C THR A 44 -10.50 -3.41 3.97
N GLY A 45 -9.53 -4.06 3.32
CA GLY A 45 -9.07 -3.71 1.97
C GLY A 45 -7.91 -2.72 1.94
N VAL A 46 -7.31 -2.42 3.10
CA VAL A 46 -6.10 -1.61 3.23
C VAL A 46 -5.08 -2.38 4.07
N GLU A 47 -3.87 -2.54 3.55
CA GLU A 47 -2.80 -3.29 4.20
C GLU A 47 -1.55 -2.42 4.28
N LEU A 48 -1.07 -2.15 5.49
CA LEU A 48 0.22 -1.48 5.65
C LEU A 48 1.33 -2.39 5.13
N THR A 49 2.02 -1.94 4.09
CA THR A 49 3.12 -2.69 3.47
C THR A 49 4.44 -2.37 4.14
N ARG A 50 4.68 -1.08 4.41
CA ARG A 50 5.93 -0.62 5.00
C ARG A 50 5.72 0.71 5.71
N GLU A 51 6.30 0.85 6.88
CA GLU A 51 6.49 2.14 7.55
C GLU A 51 7.91 2.62 7.24
N LEU A 52 8.03 3.89 6.84
CA LEU A 52 9.29 4.59 6.69
C LEU A 52 9.44 5.62 7.81
N ASP A 53 10.67 5.97 8.15
CA ASP A 53 10.97 7.06 9.06
C ASP A 53 10.39 8.40 8.55
N GLU A 54 10.08 9.32 9.47
CA GLU A 54 9.52 10.67 9.20
C GLU A 54 8.02 10.71 8.85
N GLY A 55 7.24 9.70 9.26
CA GLY A 55 5.78 9.71 9.08
C GLY A 55 5.35 9.39 7.66
N VAL A 56 6.13 8.60 6.92
CA VAL A 56 5.76 8.11 5.59
C VAL A 56 5.33 6.65 5.69
N LEU A 57 4.12 6.35 5.25
CA LEU A 57 3.51 5.02 5.30
C LEU A 57 3.25 4.54 3.88
N ILE A 58 3.80 3.39 3.52
CA ILE A 58 3.48 2.70 2.28
C ILE A 58 2.43 1.65 2.60
N LEU A 59 1.27 1.77 1.97
CA LEU A 59 0.18 0.83 2.15
C LEU A 59 -0.34 0.38 0.80
N ASN A 60 -0.92 -0.81 0.79
CA ASN A 60 -1.57 -1.38 -0.36
C ASN A 60 -3.07 -1.30 -0.10
N SER A 61 -3.77 -0.55 -0.93
CA SER A 61 -5.20 -0.28 -0.76
C SER A 61 -5.95 -0.63 -2.03
N LEU A 62 -7.21 -1.03 -1.87
CA LEU A 62 -8.14 -0.97 -2.99
C LEU A 62 -8.39 0.50 -3.39
N GLU A 63 -8.57 0.75 -4.69
CA GLU A 63 -8.89 2.08 -5.24
C GLU A 63 -10.07 2.74 -4.50
N GLU A 64 -11.13 1.97 -4.26
CA GLU A 64 -12.34 2.41 -3.55
C GLU A 64 -12.08 2.84 -2.09
N GLN A 65 -10.98 2.40 -1.48
CA GLN A 65 -10.62 2.76 -0.11
C GLN A 65 -9.64 3.94 -0.04
N VAL A 66 -9.09 4.41 -1.18
CA VAL A 66 -8.18 5.56 -1.24
C VAL A 66 -8.83 6.80 -0.62
N GLU A 67 -10.08 7.11 -0.99
CA GLU A 67 -10.78 8.29 -0.46
C GLU A 67 -10.97 8.22 1.06
N THR A 68 -11.24 7.02 1.59
CA THR A 68 -11.37 6.78 3.04
C THR A 68 -10.05 7.02 3.76
N VAL A 69 -8.95 6.57 3.16
CA VAL A 69 -7.59 6.72 3.67
C VAL A 69 -7.15 8.19 3.64
N VAL A 70 -7.42 8.93 2.55
CA VAL A 70 -7.14 10.36 2.41
C VAL A 70 -7.91 11.20 3.43
N ALA A 71 -9.13 10.78 3.78
CA ALA A 71 -9.97 11.46 4.76
C ALA A 71 -9.53 11.27 6.22
N LEU A 72 -8.51 10.45 6.49
CA LEU A 72 -8.04 10.20 7.86
C LEU A 72 -7.38 11.46 8.47
N PRO A 73 -7.71 11.80 9.73
CA PRO A 73 -7.15 12.98 10.39
C PRO A 73 -5.66 12.81 10.65
N GLY A 74 -4.85 13.69 10.08
CA GLY A 74 -3.37 13.64 10.18
C GLY A 74 -2.68 13.17 8.91
N VAL A 75 -3.42 12.79 7.87
CA VAL A 75 -2.86 12.60 6.53
C VAL A 75 -2.56 13.97 5.91
N ARG A 76 -1.30 14.19 5.54
CA ARG A 76 -0.83 15.39 4.85
C ARG A 76 -0.85 15.23 3.35
N SER A 77 -0.50 14.04 2.87
CA SER A 77 -0.43 13.74 1.45
C SER A 77 -0.67 12.26 1.21
N VAL A 78 -1.24 11.95 0.06
CA VAL A 78 -1.40 10.58 -0.45
C VAL A 78 -0.97 10.60 -1.90
N SER A 79 -0.12 9.66 -2.30
CA SER A 79 0.37 9.55 -3.66
C SER A 79 0.35 8.09 -4.08
N PRO A 80 -0.28 7.74 -5.22
CA PRO A 80 -0.13 6.41 -5.78
C PRO A 80 1.32 6.22 -6.25
N ASP A 81 1.93 5.09 -5.90
CA ASP A 81 3.32 4.74 -6.24
C ASP A 81 3.57 4.81 -7.77
N GLY A 82 2.51 4.61 -8.57
CA GLY A 82 2.53 4.68 -10.04
C GLY A 82 2.58 6.08 -10.66
N GLU A 83 2.30 7.16 -9.91
CA GLU A 83 2.34 8.55 -10.41
C GLU A 83 3.36 9.43 -9.65
N ALA A 84 4.32 8.81 -8.94
CA ALA A 84 5.49 9.53 -8.47
C ALA A 84 6.44 9.87 -9.64
N GLU A 85 5.93 10.52 -10.69
CA GLU A 85 6.76 11.43 -11.47
C GLU A 85 7.08 12.59 -10.53
N ILE A 86 8.23 12.47 -9.86
CA ILE A 86 8.86 13.58 -9.14
C ILE A 86 9.05 14.69 -10.20
N LEU A 87 8.15 15.66 -10.23
CA LEU A 87 8.32 16.89 -10.99
C LEU A 87 9.56 17.58 -10.41
N GLN A 88 10.69 17.38 -11.08
CA GLN A 88 11.95 18.10 -10.85
C GLN A 88 11.85 19.54 -11.36
#